data_AF-S7XF56-F1
#
_entry.id   AF-S7XF56-F1
#
_cell.length_a   1.000
_cell.length_b   1.000
_cell.length_c   1.000
_cell.angle_alpha   90.00
_cell.angle_beta   90.00
_cell.angle_gamma   90.00
#
_symmetry.space_group_name_H-M   'P 1'
#
loop_
_entity.id
_entity.type
_entity.pdbx_description
1 polymer ?
#
loop_
_entity_poly.entity_id
_entity_poly.type
_entity_poly.pdbx_seq_one_letter_code
_entity_poly.pdbx_strand_id
1 'polypeptide(L)'
;MTKLKIGILTLPINNNYGGIIQLAALYNFIESNGFEAVWIDKKHPESVVKSWLKKLIEINPLHHIYDPKNFKTIKLFRKQVSPFFKDYLSVKTKTTCTSEHLKEVTKDLDCIIVGSDQVWRLEYIKENYPTYFLDFVSSKTKK
;
A
#
# COMPACT_ATOMS: atom_id res chain seq x y z
N MET A 1 -1.43 -3.73 28.87
CA MET A 1 -2.50 -2.98 28.17
C MET A 1 -2.41 -3.29 26.69
N THR A 2 -3.53 -3.55 26.03
CA THR A 2 -3.57 -3.68 24.56
C THR A 2 -3.30 -2.30 23.95
N LYS A 3 -2.26 -2.17 23.12
CA LYS A 3 -2.02 -0.95 22.35
C LYS A 3 -3.15 -0.76 21.35
N LEU A 4 -3.58 0.49 21.13
CA LEU A 4 -4.52 0.80 20.05
C LEU A 4 -3.82 0.66 18.70
N LYS A 5 -4.54 0.14 17.72
CA LYS A 5 -4.04 -0.11 16.37
C LYS A 5 -4.48 0.99 15.42
N ILE A 6 -3.50 1.66 14.81
CA ILE A 6 -3.70 2.77 13.88
C ILE A 6 -3.30 2.33 12.48
N GLY A 7 -4.30 2.23 11.60
CA GLY A 7 -4.11 1.97 10.18
C GLY A 7 -3.59 3.18 9.42
N ILE A 8 -2.63 3.00 8.53
CA ILE A 8 -2.18 4.03 7.60
C ILE A 8 -2.59 3.61 6.19
N LEU A 9 -3.53 4.35 5.60
CA LEU A 9 -3.99 4.15 4.23
C LEU A 9 -3.32 5.18 3.31
N THR A 10 -2.59 4.69 2.31
CA THR A 10 -1.96 5.54 1.29
C THR A 10 -2.11 5.02 -0.13
N LEU A 11 -1.68 5.81 -1.11
CA LEU A 11 -1.58 5.35 -2.49
C LEU A 11 -0.71 4.09 -2.55
N PRO A 12 -0.99 3.12 -3.43
CA PRO A 12 -0.16 1.94 -3.58
C PRO A 12 1.32 2.31 -3.78
N ILE A 13 2.15 1.95 -2.79
CA ILE A 13 3.57 2.29 -2.80
C ILE A 13 4.27 1.45 -3.87
N ASN A 14 4.62 2.12 -4.97
CA ASN A 14 5.41 1.57 -6.07
C ASN A 14 6.83 2.18 -6.01
N ASN A 15 7.36 2.59 -7.17
CA ASN A 15 8.70 3.17 -7.29
C ASN A 15 8.73 4.66 -6.89
N ASN A 16 8.22 5.01 -5.71
CA ASN A 16 8.16 6.39 -5.22
C ASN A 16 8.81 6.52 -3.84
N TYR A 17 10.05 7.00 -3.81
CA TYR A 17 10.80 7.22 -2.57
C TYR A 17 10.14 8.21 -1.61
N GLY A 18 9.52 9.27 -2.13
CA GLY A 18 8.82 10.27 -1.31
C GLY A 18 7.67 9.65 -0.52
N GLY A 19 6.81 8.88 -1.19
CA GLY A 19 5.72 8.15 -0.53
C GLY A 19 6.22 7.09 0.46
N ILE A 20 7.32 6.41 0.15
CA ILE A 20 7.95 5.44 1.06
C ILE A 20 8.40 6.10 2.36
N ILE A 21 9.14 7.21 2.26
CA ILE A 21 9.69 7.90 3.43
C ILE A 21 8.57 8.58 4.22
N GLN A 22 7.57 9.17 3.57
CA GLN A 22 6.39 9.72 4.24
C GLN A 22 5.64 8.66 5.06
N LEU A 23 5.39 7.48 4.46
CA LEU A 23 4.75 6.36 5.15
C LEU A 23 5.59 5.88 6.34
N ALA A 24 6.90 5.71 6.16
CA ALA A 24 7.80 5.31 7.23
C ALA A 24 7.88 6.35 8.35
N ALA A 25 7.90 7.65 8.04
CA ALA A 25 7.91 8.71 9.04
C ALA A 25 6.64 8.69 9.89
N LEU A 26 5.47 8.58 9.27
CA LEU A 26 4.19 8.49 9.99
C LEU A 26 4.10 7.20 10.82
N TYR A 27 4.53 6.08 10.27
CA TYR A 27 4.57 4.79 10.97
C TYR A 27 5.42 4.88 12.25
N ASN A 28 6.66 5.38 12.13
CA ASN A 28 7.56 5.53 13.27
C ASN A 28 7.05 6.55 14.29
N PHE A 29 6.41 7.63 13.83
CA PHE A 29 5.79 8.60 14.73
C PHE A 29 4.68 7.95 15.57
N ILE A 30 3.80 7.16 14.96
CA ILE A 30 2.73 6.45 15.67
C ILE A 30 3.29 5.48 16.71
N GLU A 31 4.27 4.66 16.33
CA GLU A 31 4.94 3.72 17.25
C GLU A 31 5.62 4.43 18.43
N SER A 32 6.30 5.55 18.15
CA SER A 32 6.99 6.35 19.16
C SER A 32 6.04 7.00 20.17
N ASN A 33 4.77 7.16 19.80
CA ASN A 33 3.71 7.68 20.67
C ASN A 33 2.93 6.57 21.42
N GLY A 34 3.42 5.32 21.38
CA GLY A 34 2.87 4.23 22.19
C GLY A 34 1.71 3.45 21.56
N PHE A 35 1.38 3.73 20.29
CA PHE A 35 0.37 2.99 19.52
C PHE A 35 1.01 1.88 18.68
N GLU A 36 0.19 1.01 18.09
CA GLU A 36 0.60 0.02 17.09
C GLU A 36 0.25 0.54 15.69
N ALA A 37 1.26 0.82 14.87
CA ALA A 37 1.08 1.26 13.49
C ALA A 37 0.87 0.06 12.56
N VAL A 38 -0.09 0.17 11.65
CA VAL A 38 -0.38 -0.88 10.66
C VAL A 38 -0.46 -0.27 9.28
N TRP A 39 0.45 -0.64 8.39
CA TRP A 39 0.34 -0.22 6.98
C TRP A 39 -0.78 -0.99 6.27
N ILE A 40 -1.76 -0.28 5.71
CA ILE A 40 -2.82 -0.89 4.89
C ILE A 40 -2.27 -1.11 3.47
N ASP A 41 -1.90 -2.37 3.15
CA ASP A 41 -1.31 -2.77 1.86
C ASP A 41 -2.38 -2.84 0.77
N LYS A 42 -2.89 -1.67 0.37
CA LYS A 42 -3.84 -1.51 -0.72
C LYS A 42 -3.10 -1.44 -2.06
N LYS A 43 -3.56 -2.22 -3.05
CA LYS A 43 -3.06 -2.18 -4.43
C LYS A 43 -4.16 -1.78 -5.40
N HIS A 44 -3.76 -1.38 -6.61
CA HIS A 44 -4.72 -1.21 -7.69
C HIS A 44 -5.19 -2.60 -8.15
N PRO A 45 -6.50 -2.75 -8.47
CA PRO A 45 -6.98 -3.97 -9.09
C PRO A 45 -6.26 -4.18 -10.43
N GLU A 46 -5.65 -5.34 -10.60
CA GLU A 46 -5.04 -5.76 -11.86
C GLU A 46 -5.92 -6.85 -12.48
N SER A 47 -6.22 -6.72 -13.77
CA SER A 47 -6.92 -7.78 -14.51
C SER A 47 -6.12 -9.09 -14.41
N VAL A 48 -6.82 -10.18 -14.10
CA VAL A 48 -6.22 -11.53 -14.03
C VAL A 48 -5.46 -11.82 -15.32
N VAL A 49 -6.08 -11.56 -16.48
CA VAL A 49 -5.45 -11.75 -17.81
C VAL A 49 -4.16 -10.94 -17.94
N LYS A 50 -4.16 -9.67 -17.51
CA LYS A 50 -2.99 -8.80 -17.56
C LYS A 50 -1.86 -9.30 -16.65
N SER A 51 -2.20 -9.81 -15.46
CA SER A 51 -1.25 -10.39 -14.52
C SER A 51 -0.60 -11.68 -15.08
N TRP A 52 -1.42 -12.55 -15.68
CA TRP A 52 -0.94 -13.76 -16.37
C TRP A 52 -0.02 -13.43 -17.54
N LEU A 53 -0.42 -12.50 -18.41
CA LEU A 53 0.39 -12.07 -19.55
C LEU A 53 1.73 -11.47 -19.10
N LYS A 54 1.73 -10.71 -18.00
CA LYS A 54 2.95 -10.17 -17.39
C LYS A 54 3.89 -11.28 -16.93
N LYS A 55 3.38 -12.32 -16.27
CA LYS A 55 4.18 -13.49 -15.88
C LYS A 55 4.78 -14.22 -17.09
N LEU A 56 4.01 -14.39 -18.18
CA LEU A 56 4.53 -15.00 -19.41
C LEU A 56 5.67 -14.18 -20.03
N ILE A 57 5.57 -12.86 -20.02
CA ILE A 57 6.63 -11.96 -20.50
C ILE A 57 7.87 -12.05 -19.59
N GLU A 58 7.69 -12.13 -18.27
CA GLU A 58 8.79 -12.28 -17.29
C GLU A 58 9.56 -13.61 -17.45
N ILE A 59 8.91 -14.66 -17.96
CA ILE A 59 9.55 -15.96 -18.21
C ILE A 59 10.32 -15.95 -19.55
N ASN A 60 9.91 -15.12 -20.51
CA ASN A 60 10.54 -15.06 -21.83
C ASN A 60 11.93 -14.42 -21.77
N PRO A 61 13.04 -15.12 -22.07
CA PRO A 61 14.40 -14.60 -21.95
C PRO A 61 14.69 -13.34 -22.78
N LEU A 62 13.88 -13.06 -23.81
CA LEU A 62 13.98 -11.84 -24.61
C LEU A 62 13.64 -10.55 -23.84
N HIS A 63 12.97 -10.64 -22.68
CA HIS A 63 12.70 -9.45 -21.84
C HIS A 63 13.99 -8.81 -21.28
N HIS A 64 15.12 -9.53 -21.29
CA HIS A 64 16.42 -8.97 -20.94
C HIS A 64 16.99 -8.03 -22.00
N ILE A 65 16.52 -8.16 -23.25
CA ILE A 65 16.94 -7.37 -24.41
C ILE A 65 15.93 -6.23 -24.65
N TYR A 66 14.63 -6.48 -24.42
CA TYR A 66 13.57 -5.49 -24.59
C TYR A 66 12.61 -5.52 -23.40
N ASP A 67 12.66 -4.48 -22.56
CA ASP A 67 11.85 -4.33 -21.35
C ASP A 67 10.93 -3.09 -21.42
N PRO A 68 9.91 -3.09 -22.29
CA PRO A 68 9.04 -1.93 -22.52
C PRO A 68 8.21 -1.54 -21.30
N LYS A 69 8.16 -2.39 -20.27
CA LYS A 69 7.41 -2.18 -19.03
C LYS A 69 8.32 -1.98 -17.82
N ASN A 70 9.63 -1.83 -18.02
CA ASN A 70 10.62 -1.59 -16.98
C ASN A 70 10.56 -2.62 -15.83
N PHE A 71 10.22 -3.89 -16.12
CA PHE A 71 10.16 -4.97 -15.16
C PHE A 71 11.48 -5.16 -14.40
N LYS A 72 12.62 -5.09 -15.09
CA LYS A 72 13.95 -5.18 -14.49
C LYS A 72 14.18 -4.05 -13.50
N THR A 73 13.88 -2.82 -13.90
CA THR A 73 14.02 -1.63 -13.05
C THR A 73 13.12 -1.71 -11.82
N ILE A 74 11.86 -2.13 -11.98
CA ILE A 74 10.92 -2.33 -10.86
C ILE A 74 11.43 -3.43 -9.92
N LYS A 75 11.95 -4.54 -10.46
CA LYS A 75 12.48 -5.65 -9.66
C LYS A 75 13.72 -5.23 -8.87
N LEU A 76 14.63 -4.48 -9.50
CA LEU A 76 15.82 -3.93 -8.85
C LEU A 76 15.44 -2.94 -7.75
N PHE A 77 14.53 -2.00 -8.02
CA PHE A 77 13.99 -1.07 -7.03
C PHE A 77 13.41 -1.80 -5.83
N ARG A 78 12.54 -2.80 -6.06
CA ARG A 78 11.94 -3.61 -4.99
C ARG A 78 13.01 -4.33 -4.16
N LYS A 79 14.06 -4.86 -4.80
CA LYS A 79 15.17 -5.50 -4.10
C LYS A 79 15.94 -4.51 -3.23
N GLN A 80 16.15 -3.28 -3.69
CA GLN A 80 16.84 -2.23 -2.95
C GLN A 80 16.03 -1.73 -1.74
N VAL A 81 14.71 -1.59 -1.89
CA VAL A 81 13.83 -1.03 -0.85
C VAL A 81 13.31 -2.11 0.13
N SER A 82 13.32 -3.39 -0.25
CA SER A 82 12.81 -4.46 0.62
C SER A 82 13.42 -4.49 2.03
N PRO A 83 14.73 -4.26 2.24
CA PRO A 83 15.29 -4.16 3.59
C PRO A 83 14.67 -3.00 4.38
N PHE A 84 14.53 -1.83 3.75
CA PHE A 84 13.90 -0.66 4.38
C PHE A 84 12.46 -0.93 4.84
N PHE A 85 11.66 -1.62 4.03
CA PHE A 85 10.31 -2.01 4.45
C PHE A 85 10.32 -2.97 5.64
N LYS A 86 11.26 -3.91 5.67
CA LYS A 86 11.40 -4.84 6.80
C LYS A 86 11.77 -4.11 8.09
N ASP A 87 12.66 -3.12 7.99
CA ASP A 87 13.23 -2.43 9.14
C ASP A 87 12.30 -1.33 9.69
N TYR A 88 11.53 -0.66 8.83
CA TYR A 88 10.73 0.51 9.22
C TYR A 88 9.21 0.34 9.05
N LEU A 89 8.74 -0.71 8.37
CA LEU A 89 7.31 -0.95 8.08
C LEU A 89 6.95 -2.43 8.33
N SER A 90 7.26 -2.91 9.54
CA SER A 90 7.20 -4.33 9.90
C SER A 90 5.78 -4.90 9.91
N VAL A 91 4.77 -4.10 10.27
CA VAL A 91 3.37 -4.52 10.38
C VAL A 91 2.55 -3.95 9.23
N LYS A 92 1.88 -4.84 8.50
CA LYS A 92 0.95 -4.47 7.45
C LYS A 92 -0.21 -5.45 7.33
N THR A 93 -1.32 -5.00 6.76
CA THR A 93 -2.46 -5.86 6.45
C THR A 93 -2.11 -6.88 5.37
N LYS A 94 -2.99 -7.88 5.19
CA LYS A 94 -3.00 -8.64 3.94
C LYS A 94 -3.20 -7.66 2.77
N THR A 95 -2.54 -7.96 1.64
CA THR A 95 -2.71 -7.17 0.42
C THR A 95 -4.19 -7.19 0.01
N THR A 96 -4.76 -6.02 -0.27
CA THR A 96 -6.16 -5.86 -0.66
C THR A 96 -6.29 -5.01 -1.93
N CYS A 97 -7.27 -5.35 -2.77
CA CYS A 97 -7.56 -4.63 -4.02
C CYS A 97 -9.02 -4.16 -4.11
N THR A 98 -9.89 -4.57 -3.18
CA THR A 98 -11.34 -4.27 -3.22
C THR A 98 -11.81 -3.69 -1.90
N SER A 99 -12.93 -2.96 -1.93
CA SER A 99 -13.51 -2.31 -0.75
C SER A 99 -13.98 -3.32 0.30
N GLU A 100 -14.45 -4.50 -0.12
CA GLU A 100 -14.90 -5.58 0.76
C GLU A 100 -13.72 -6.14 1.56
N HIS A 101 -12.61 -6.45 0.87
CA HIS A 101 -11.40 -6.93 1.54
C HIS A 101 -10.78 -5.84 2.41
N LEU A 102 -10.83 -4.57 1.99
CA LEU A 102 -10.42 -3.44 2.84
C LEU A 102 -11.18 -3.44 4.16
N LYS A 103 -12.51 -3.51 4.10
CA LYS A 103 -13.36 -3.58 5.30
C LYS A 103 -12.99 -4.74 6.23
N GLU A 104 -12.70 -5.91 5.68
CA GLU A 104 -12.31 -7.08 6.47
C GLU A 104 -10.95 -6.87 7.15
N VAL A 105 -9.93 -6.43 6.41
CA VAL A 105 -8.56 -6.31 6.95
C VAL A 105 -8.40 -5.13 7.91
N THR A 106 -9.33 -4.17 7.89
CA THR A 106 -9.31 -3.01 8.81
C THR A 106 -10.28 -3.14 9.98
N LYS A 107 -11.00 -4.26 10.13
CA LYS A 107 -12.06 -4.41 11.14
C LYS A 107 -11.57 -4.32 12.59
N ASP A 108 -10.31 -4.68 12.82
CA ASP A 108 -9.66 -4.74 14.13
C ASP A 108 -8.80 -3.48 14.40
N LEU A 109 -8.93 -2.44 13.58
CA LEU A 109 -8.24 -1.17 13.75
C LEU A 109 -9.12 -0.18 14.51
N ASP A 110 -8.50 0.52 15.46
CA ASP A 110 -9.18 1.53 16.31
C ASP A 110 -9.31 2.88 15.59
N CYS A 111 -8.33 3.20 14.75
CA CYS A 111 -8.25 4.44 13.98
C CYS A 111 -7.61 4.19 12.61
N ILE A 112 -8.01 4.95 11.59
CA ILE A 112 -7.37 4.94 10.27
C ILE A 112 -6.99 6.36 9.87
N ILE A 113 -5.73 6.56 9.53
CA ILE A 113 -5.19 7.81 8.98
C ILE A 113 -5.02 7.64 7.48
N VAL A 114 -5.53 8.60 6.71
CA VAL A 114 -5.39 8.65 5.25
C VAL A 114 -4.36 9.69 4.85
N GLY A 115 -3.43 9.32 3.99
CA GLY A 115 -2.39 10.21 3.45
C GLY A 115 -1.55 9.47 2.42
N SER A 116 -0.46 9.98 1.86
CA SER A 116 -0.04 11.37 1.89
C SER A 116 -0.94 12.26 1.04
N ASP A 117 -0.62 13.55 0.97
CA ASP A 117 -1.30 14.59 0.19
C ASP A 117 -1.71 14.16 -1.24
N GLN A 118 -0.96 13.24 -1.86
CA GLN A 118 -1.24 12.73 -3.20
C GLN A 118 -2.57 11.96 -3.29
N VAL A 119 -3.12 11.43 -2.19
CA VAL A 119 -4.46 10.81 -2.17
C VAL A 119 -5.57 11.82 -2.45
N TRP A 120 -5.30 13.12 -2.38
CA TRP A 120 -6.27 14.18 -2.68
C TRP A 120 -6.24 14.63 -4.15
N ARG A 121 -5.37 14.03 -4.96
CA ARG A 121 -5.29 14.30 -6.40
C ARG A 121 -6.13 13.28 -7.17
N LEU A 122 -7.25 13.74 -7.73
CA LEU A 122 -8.17 12.93 -8.54
C LEU A 122 -7.47 12.15 -9.67
N GLU A 123 -6.41 12.72 -10.24
CA GLU A 123 -5.56 12.09 -11.26
C GLU A 123 -5.00 10.72 -10.82
N TYR A 124 -4.67 10.55 -9.54
CA TYR A 124 -4.06 9.33 -9.00
C TYR A 124 -5.07 8.33 -8.45
N ILE A 125 -6.15 8.83 -7.85
CA ILE A 125 -7.16 7.97 -7.20
C ILE A 125 -8.28 7.56 -8.17
N LYS A 126 -8.62 8.40 -9.15
CA LYS A 126 -9.69 8.17 -10.14
C LYS A 126 -10.98 7.72 -9.43
N GLU A 127 -11.63 6.66 -9.94
CA GLU A 127 -12.83 6.05 -9.36
C GLU A 127 -12.64 5.50 -7.93
N ASN A 128 -11.40 5.40 -7.44
CA ASN A 128 -11.10 4.92 -6.10
C ASN A 128 -11.16 6.02 -5.03
N TYR A 129 -11.54 7.26 -5.38
CA TYR A 129 -11.60 8.36 -4.42
C TYR A 129 -12.44 8.07 -3.15
N PRO A 130 -13.59 7.35 -3.19
CA PRO A 130 -14.41 7.13 -1.99
C PRO A 130 -13.67 6.36 -0.89
N THR A 131 -12.76 5.47 -1.30
CA THR A 131 -11.91 4.70 -0.38
C THR A 131 -11.03 5.58 0.49
N TYR A 132 -10.51 6.69 -0.05
CA TYR A 132 -9.70 7.64 0.71
C TYR A 132 -10.54 8.57 1.60
N PHE A 133 -11.87 8.55 1.44
CA PHE A 133 -12.85 9.09 2.40
C PHE A 133 -13.40 8.02 3.36
N LEU A 134 -12.78 6.84 3.39
CA LEU A 134 -13.10 5.75 4.31
C LEU A 134 -14.57 5.28 4.21
N ASP A 135 -15.10 5.17 3.00
CA ASP A 135 -16.45 4.67 2.70
C ASP A 135 -16.68 3.21 3.16
N PHE A 136 -15.61 2.42 3.23
CA PHE A 136 -15.64 1.03 3.68
C PHE A 136 -15.65 0.86 5.21
N VAL A 137 -15.35 1.93 5.97
CA VAL A 137 -15.17 1.88 7.42
C VAL A 137 -16.52 1.99 8.13
N SER A 138 -16.82 1.00 8.97
CA SER A 138 -18.02 0.95 9.82
C SER A 138 -17.95 1.95 10.99
N SER A 139 -19.09 2.29 11.60
CA SER A 139 -19.21 3.28 12.68
C SER A 139 -18.40 3.01 13.96
N LYS A 140 -17.80 1.83 14.11
CA LYS A 140 -17.00 1.46 15.29
C LYS A 140 -15.56 1.98 15.24
N THR A 141 -15.00 2.20 14.06
CA THR A 141 -13.63 2.66 13.87
C THR A 141 -13.63 4.19 13.71
N LYS A 142 -12.75 4.87 14.44
CA LYS A 142 -12.61 6.33 14.30
C LYS A 142 -11.95 6.68 12.97
N LYS A 143 -12.57 7.62 12.25
CA LYS A 143 -12.10 8.20 11.00
C LYS A 143 -11.32 9.49 11.29
#